data_AF-A0A1I6ELS8-F1
#
_entry.id   AF-A0A1I6ELS8-F1
#
_cell.length_a   1.000
_cell.length_b   1.000
_cell.length_c   1.000
_cell.angle_alpha   90.00
_cell.angle_beta   90.00
_cell.angle_gamma   90.00
#
_symmetry.space_group_name_H-M   'P 1'
#
loop_
_entity.id
_entity.type
_entity.pdbx_description
1 polymer ?
#
loop_
_entity_poly.entity_id
_entity_poly.type
_entity_poly.pdbx_seq_one_letter_code
_entity_poly.pdbx_strand_id
1 'polypeptide(L)'
;MAESYEDAAARELEEELGVRARPRFVFKFLCAGAISPYWLGLHEVVITGSVRPDPSEIAWHDWLTESELVDLVRDQAFVPDAREAFERYRALS
;
A
#
# COMPACT_ATOMS: atom_id res chain seq x y z
N MET A 1 -19.76 11.28 -9.95
CA MET A 1 -19.37 9.87 -10.14
C MET A 1 -18.36 9.54 -9.06
N ALA A 2 -18.39 8.32 -8.51
CA ALA A 2 -17.35 7.91 -7.57
C ALA A 2 -16.02 7.70 -8.32
N GLU A 3 -14.89 8.06 -7.68
CA GLU A 3 -13.55 7.75 -8.17
C GLU A 3 -13.34 6.23 -8.23
N SER A 4 -12.60 5.74 -9.22
CA SER A 4 -12.20 4.33 -9.27
C SER A 4 -11.08 4.04 -8.26
N TYR A 5 -10.86 2.77 -7.90
CA TYR A 5 -9.76 2.42 -6.99
C TYR A 5 -8.40 2.73 -7.62
N GLU A 6 -8.29 2.54 -8.93
CA GLU A 6 -7.08 2.77 -9.70
C GLU A 6 -6.76 4.26 -9.83
N ASP A 7 -7.77 5.10 -10.07
CA ASP A 7 -7.60 6.56 -10.12
C ASP A 7 -7.23 7.11 -8.74
N ALA A 8 -7.90 6.63 -7.70
CA ALA A 8 -7.57 6.98 -6.32
C ALA A 8 -6.12 6.59 -5.97
N ALA A 9 -5.72 5.34 -6.25
CA ALA A 9 -4.37 4.87 -5.98
C ALA A 9 -3.29 5.66 -6.73
N ALA A 10 -3.56 6.10 -7.97
CA ALA A 10 -2.62 6.93 -8.73
C ALA A 10 -2.50 8.35 -8.14
N ARG A 11 -3.62 8.95 -7.71
CA ARG A 11 -3.65 10.26 -7.09
C ARG A 11 -2.92 10.26 -5.74
N GLU A 12 -3.26 9.34 -4.84
CA GLU A 12 -2.60 9.24 -3.51
C GLU A 12 -1.09 8.98 -3.65
N LEU A 13 -0.67 8.14 -4.61
CA LEU A 13 0.74 7.90 -4.87
C LEU A 13 1.49 9.18 -5.32
N GLU A 14 0.84 10.06 -6.07
CA GLU A 14 1.41 11.36 -6.44
C GLU A 14 1.39 12.33 -5.26
N GLU A 15 0.28 12.43 -4.53
CA GLU A 15 0.07 13.37 -3.43
C GLU A 15 0.98 13.05 -2.23
N GLU A 16 1.01 11.80 -1.78
CA GLU A 16 1.74 11.39 -0.58
C GLU A 16 3.22 11.12 -0.84
N LEU A 17 3.56 10.53 -2.00
CA LEU A 17 4.92 10.04 -2.30
C LEU A 17 5.63 10.81 -3.42
N GLY A 18 4.94 11.72 -4.11
CA GLY A 18 5.49 12.46 -5.25
C GLY A 18 5.78 11.58 -6.47
N VAL A 19 5.16 10.40 -6.56
CA VAL A 19 5.42 9.41 -7.62
C VAL A 19 4.28 9.41 -8.64
N ARG A 20 4.60 9.80 -9.87
CA ARG A 20 3.66 9.75 -11.00
C ARG A 20 3.75 8.42 -11.73
N ALA A 21 2.82 7.52 -11.44
CA ALA A 21 2.72 6.24 -12.12
C ALA A 21 1.26 5.75 -12.13
N ARG A 22 0.99 4.66 -12.85
CA ARG A 22 -0.30 3.97 -12.82
C ARG A 22 -0.15 2.66 -12.04
N PRO A 23 -0.63 2.59 -10.78
CA PRO A 23 -0.60 1.35 -10.02
C PRO A 23 -1.42 0.27 -10.71
N ARG A 24 -0.87 -0.95 -10.77
CA ARG A 24 -1.55 -2.12 -11.30
C ARG A 24 -2.39 -2.74 -10.21
N PHE A 25 -3.69 -2.92 -10.46
CA PHE A 25 -4.55 -3.68 -9.55
C PHE A 25 -4.06 -5.13 -9.41
N VAL A 26 -4.03 -5.63 -8.17
CA VAL A 26 -3.65 -7.00 -7.85
C VAL A 26 -4.88 -7.81 -7.44
N PHE A 27 -5.54 -7.41 -6.35
CA PHE A 27 -6.79 -8.01 -5.88
C PHE A 27 -7.54 -7.07 -4.93
N LYS A 28 -8.78 -7.44 -4.60
CA LYS A 28 -9.58 -6.78 -3.56
C LYS A 28 -10.15 -7.80 -2.58
N PHE A 29 -10.30 -7.40 -1.32
CA PHE A 29 -10.88 -8.25 -0.28
C PHE A 29 -11.67 -7.41 0.73
N LEU A 30 -12.58 -8.08 1.44
CA LEU A 30 -13.30 -7.48 2.56
C LEU A 30 -12.39 -7.55 3.79
N CYS A 31 -11.88 -6.41 4.21
CA CYS A 31 -11.13 -6.26 5.44
C CYS A 31 -12.09 -6.01 6.60
N ALA A 32 -11.80 -6.56 7.77
CA ALA A 32 -12.60 -6.30 8.98
C ALA A 32 -12.47 -4.84 9.45
N GLY A 33 -11.29 -4.23 9.25
CA GLY A 33 -10.95 -2.89 9.69
C GLY A 33 -10.99 -2.72 11.21
N ALA A 34 -10.33 -1.68 11.72
CA ALA A 34 -10.35 -1.38 13.16
C ALA A 34 -11.72 -0.90 13.67
N ILE A 35 -12.50 -0.22 12.81
CA ILE A 35 -13.77 0.42 13.17
C ILE A 35 -14.96 -0.31 12.55
N SER A 36 -14.88 -0.63 11.26
CA SER A 36 -15.94 -1.31 10.51
C SER A 36 -15.36 -1.98 9.26
N PRO A 37 -16.01 -3.03 8.76
CA PRO A 37 -15.55 -3.70 7.54
C PRO A 37 -15.57 -2.77 6.33
N TYR A 38 -14.55 -2.89 5.48
CA TYR A 38 -14.45 -2.13 4.24
C TYR A 38 -13.77 -2.95 3.15
N TRP A 39 -14.01 -2.59 1.89
CA TRP A 39 -13.32 -3.20 0.76
C TRP A 39 -11.96 -2.54 0.57
N LEU A 40 -10.89 -3.34 0.63
CA LEU A 40 -9.53 -2.89 0.37
C LEU A 40 -9.07 -3.41 -1.00
N GLY A 41 -8.56 -2.52 -1.85
CA GLY A 41 -7.95 -2.86 -3.14
C GLY A 41 -6.43 -2.74 -3.08
N LEU A 42 -5.72 -3.86 -3.25
CA LEU A 42 -4.25 -3.87 -3.32
C LEU A 42 -3.79 -3.55 -4.75
N HIS A 43 -2.86 -2.60 -4.85
CA HIS A 43 -2.21 -2.21 -6.09
C HIS A 43 -0.70 -2.27 -5.91
N GLU A 44 0.03 -2.45 -7.01
CA GLU A 44 1.50 -2.42 -7.02
C GLU A 44 2.03 -1.50 -8.11
N VAL A 45 3.25 -1.03 -7.93
CA VAL A 45 3.93 -0.17 -8.90
C VAL A 45 5.44 -0.37 -8.83
N VAL A 46 6.11 -0.27 -9.98
CA VAL A 46 7.58 -0.22 -10.05
C VAL A 46 8.02 1.24 -10.11
N ILE A 47 8.81 1.66 -9.14
CA ILE A 47 9.34 3.02 -9.05
C ILE A 47 10.78 3.00 -9.57
N THR A 48 11.04 3.76 -10.63
CA THR A 48 12.37 3.91 -11.23
C THR A 48 13.01 5.27 -10.96
N GLY A 49 12.27 6.18 -10.31
CA GLY A 49 12.70 7.54 -9.99
C GLY A 49 12.84 7.80 -8.49
N SER A 50 12.94 9.07 -8.12
CA SER A 50 12.98 9.49 -6.71
C SER A 50 11.60 9.49 -6.07
N VAL A 51 11.53 9.11 -4.80
CA VAL A 51 10.37 9.31 -3.93
C VAL A 51 10.53 10.63 -3.17
N ARG A 52 9.46 11.38 -3.00
CA ARG A 52 9.42 12.64 -2.25
C ARG A 52 8.19 12.63 -1.33
N PRO A 53 8.28 11.99 -0.15
CA PRO A 53 7.14 11.89 0.75
C PRO A 53 6.71 13.26 1.26
N ASP A 54 5.40 13.47 1.36
CA ASP A 54 4.84 14.62 2.08
C ASP A 54 5.03 14.41 3.59
N PRO A 55 5.77 15.29 4.30
CA PRO A 55 5.98 15.15 5.73
C PRO A 55 4.71 15.32 6.58
N SER A 56 3.58 15.82 6.05
CA SER A 56 2.32 15.83 6.80
C SER A 56 1.63 14.47 6.85
N GLU A 57 1.90 13.60 5.86
CA GLU A 57 1.28 12.28 5.73
C GLU A 57 2.27 11.17 6.14
N ILE A 58 3.55 11.32 5.78
CA ILE A 58 4.57 10.27 5.90
C ILE A 58 5.73 10.75 6.78
N ALA A 59 5.78 10.23 8.01
CA ALA A 59 6.84 10.56 8.96
C ALA A 59 8.21 9.95 8.59
N TRP A 60 8.23 8.80 7.91
CA TRP A 60 9.46 8.12 7.46
C TRP A 60 9.16 7.17 6.30
N HIS A 61 10.18 6.82 5.50
CA HIS A 61 10.12 5.75 4.51
C HIS A 61 11.51 5.16 4.31
N ASP A 62 11.59 3.93 3.81
CA ASP A 62 12.84 3.27 3.44
C ASP A 62 12.63 2.25 2.31
N TRP A 63 13.71 1.85 1.65
CA TRP A 63 13.74 0.76 0.67
C TRP A 63 14.14 -0.54 1.36
N LEU A 64 13.26 -1.53 1.32
CA LEU A 64 13.49 -2.83 1.96
C LEU A 64 13.64 -3.93 0.91
N THR A 65 14.52 -4.89 1.21
CA THR A 65 14.50 -6.20 0.56
C THR A 65 13.24 -6.98 0.98
N GLU A 66 12.91 -8.03 0.21
CA GLU A 66 11.76 -8.88 0.54
C GLU A 66 11.89 -9.50 1.94
N SER A 67 13.09 -9.93 2.33
CA SER A 67 13.34 -10.49 3.67
C SER A 67 13.13 -9.48 4.78
N GLU A 68 13.62 -8.24 4.61
CA GLU A 68 13.42 -7.18 5.60
C GLU A 68 11.95 -6.81 5.73
N LEU A 69 11.21 -6.77 4.62
CA LEU A 69 9.77 -6.53 4.64
C LEU A 69 9.01 -7.67 5.36
N VAL A 70 9.37 -8.93 5.10
CA VAL A 70 8.78 -10.09 5.81
C VAL A 70 8.99 -9.98 7.32
N ASP A 71 10.17 -9.54 7.75
CA ASP A 71 10.45 -9.36 9.17
C ASP A 71 9.72 -8.14 9.75
N LEU A 72 9.69 -7.02 9.03
CA LEU A 72 8.98 -5.81 9.46
C LEU A 72 7.48 -6.04 9.64
N VAL A 73 6.85 -6.76 8.70
CA VAL A 73 5.42 -7.05 8.75
C VAL A 73 5.04 -7.88 9.98
N ARG A 74 5.99 -8.59 10.62
CA ARG A 74 5.72 -9.35 11.86
C ARG A 74 5.58 -8.45 13.09
N ASP A 75 6.17 -7.25 13.09
CA ASP A 75 6.10 -6.31 14.22
C ASP A 75 4.66 -5.90 14.53
N GLN A 76 4.23 -5.91 15.79
CA GLN A 76 2.85 -5.62 16.19
C GLN A 76 2.40 -4.18 15.87
N ALA A 77 3.34 -3.25 15.70
CA ALA A 77 3.05 -1.88 15.27
C ALA A 77 2.68 -1.79 13.79
N PHE A 78 2.93 -2.83 12.99
CA PHE A 78 2.54 -2.86 11.59
C PHE A 78 1.01 -2.98 11.46
N VAL A 79 0.41 -2.06 10.69
CA VAL A 79 -1.04 -1.91 10.55
C VAL A 79 -1.68 -3.26 10.19
N PRO A 80 -2.67 -3.76 10.96
CA PRO A 80 -3.25 -5.10 10.76
C PRO A 80 -3.76 -5.34 9.34
N ASP A 81 -4.44 -4.35 8.76
CA ASP A 81 -5.05 -4.46 7.44
C ASP A 81 -3.98 -4.60 6.34
N ALA A 82 -2.83 -3.92 6.51
CA ALA A 82 -1.69 -4.02 5.61
C ALA A 82 -0.94 -5.36 5.76
N ARG A 83 -0.88 -5.92 6.98
CA ARG A 83 -0.35 -7.28 7.23
C ARG A 83 -1.18 -8.33 6.52
N GLU A 84 -2.51 -8.26 6.64
CA GLU A 84 -3.42 -9.17 5.94
C GLU A 84 -3.24 -9.06 4.42
N ALA A 85 -3.13 -7.84 3.90
CA ALA A 85 -2.86 -7.62 2.48
C ALA A 85 -1.54 -8.27 2.04
N PHE A 86 -0.48 -8.14 2.84
CA PHE A 86 0.82 -8.77 2.56
C PHE A 86 0.76 -10.30 2.57
N GLU A 87 0.11 -10.90 3.57
CA GLU A 87 -0.07 -12.36 3.66
C GLU A 87 -0.83 -12.91 2.45
N ARG A 88 -1.90 -12.22 2.02
CA ARG A 88 -2.66 -12.56 0.82
C ARG A 88 -1.81 -12.40 -0.45
N TYR A 89 -1.02 -11.34 -0.55
CA TYR A 89 -0.12 -11.12 -1.69
C TYR A 89 0.89 -12.25 -1.84
N ARG A 90 1.52 -12.70 -0.75
CA ARG A 90 2.45 -13.85 -0.76
C ARG A 90 1.81 -15.18 -1.11
N ALA A 91 0.50 -15.31 -0.95
CA ALA A 91 -0.23 -16.52 -1.34
C ALA A 91 -0.55 -16.57 -2.85
N LEU A 92 -0.29 -15.48 -3.60
CA LEU A 92 -0.49 -15.42 -5.07
C LEU A 92 0.76 -15.86 -5.86
N SER A 93 1.92 -15.91 -5.22
CA SER A 93 3.22 -16.27 -5.81
C SER A 93 3.53 -17.77 -5.70
#